data_AF-A0A1D8RYH8-F1
#
_entry.id   AF-A0A1D8RYH8-F1
#
_cell.length_a   1.000
_cell.length_b   1.000
_cell.length_c   1.000
_cell.angle_alpha   90.00
_cell.angle_beta   90.00
_cell.angle_gamma   90.00
#
_symmetry.space_group_name_H-M   'P 1'
#
loop_
_entity.id
_entity.type
_entity.pdbx_description
1 polymer ?
#
loop_
_entity_poly.entity_id
_entity_poly.type
_entity_poly.pdbx_seq_one_letter_code
_entity_poly.pdbx_strand_id
1 'polypeptide(L)'
;MSLKELIQEDEWLSQARMVNLGWIDFLLMPFNSTPDQSFTMDKIHLVPVKSVAIELKDSRHFVISTKHPHGKIAFKAINIGLKKLRSQHRIVQAFTQAGFFVSPDKVKILNLN
;
A
#
# COMPACT_ATOMS: atom_id res chain seq x y z
N MET A 1 -22.10 10.95 -3.67
CA MET A 1 -21.62 11.24 -2.31
C MET A 1 -20.33 12.01 -2.46
N SER A 2 -20.25 13.26 -2.00
CA SER A 2 -19.00 14.03 -1.99
C SER A 2 -18.27 13.79 -0.67
N LEU A 3 -16.94 13.84 -0.70
CA LEU A 3 -16.13 13.89 0.52
C LEU A 3 -16.51 15.15 1.31
N LYS A 4 -16.87 14.99 2.58
CA LYS A 4 -17.30 16.11 3.43
C LYS A 4 -16.12 16.74 4.18
N GLU A 5 -15.22 15.91 4.68
CA GLU A 5 -14.11 16.33 5.53
C GLU A 5 -12.92 15.40 5.32
N LEU A 6 -11.71 15.94 5.44
CA LEU A 6 -10.46 15.19 5.44
C LEU A 6 -9.73 15.49 6.75
N ILE A 7 -9.43 14.45 7.52
CA ILE A 7 -8.66 14.56 8.76
C ILE A 7 -7.24 14.06 8.50
N GLN A 8 -6.24 14.86 8.89
CA GLN A 8 -4.85 14.45 8.91
C GLN A 8 -4.50 13.90 10.29
N GLU A 9 -4.06 12.64 10.33
CA GLU A 9 -3.47 11.98 11.48
C GLU A 9 -2.21 11.26 10.96
N ASP A 10 -1.08 11.44 11.63
CA ASP A 10 0.21 10.99 11.12
C ASP A 10 0.54 9.55 11.57
N GLU A 11 -0.14 9.05 12.61
CA GLU A 11 0.08 7.71 13.16
C GLU A 11 -0.97 6.72 12.64
N TRP A 12 -0.50 5.67 11.96
CA TRP A 12 -1.39 4.72 11.27
C TRP A 12 -2.31 3.95 12.23
N LEU A 13 -1.83 3.55 13.40
CA LEU A 13 -2.67 2.86 14.39
C LEU A 13 -3.75 3.79 14.94
N SER A 14 -3.47 5.08 15.10
CA SER A 14 -4.44 6.12 15.43
C SER A 14 -5.52 6.20 14.35
N GLN A 15 -5.16 6.29 13.06
CA GLN A 15 -6.13 6.28 11.96
C GLN A 15 -7.05 5.05 11.99
N ALA A 16 -6.47 3.85 12.18
CA ALA A 16 -7.24 2.61 12.26
C ALA A 16 -8.20 2.59 13.47
N ARG A 17 -7.78 3.12 14.62
CA ARG A 17 -8.63 3.28 15.80
C ARG A 17 -9.75 4.27 15.59
N MET A 18 -9.50 5.39 14.91
CA MET A 18 -10.53 6.40 14.62
C MET A 18 -11.68 5.82 13.79
N VAL A 19 -11.38 4.97 12.79
CA VAL A 19 -12.42 4.23 12.05
C VAL A 19 -13.13 3.23 12.96
N ASN A 20 -12.38 2.44 13.74
CA ASN A 20 -12.96 1.43 14.64
C ASN A 20 -13.88 2.03 15.73
N LEU A 21 -13.59 3.25 16.18
CA LEU A 21 -14.39 4.01 17.16
C LEU A 21 -15.52 4.81 16.50
N GLY A 22 -15.62 4.82 15.17
CA GLY A 22 -16.63 5.56 14.42
C GLY A 22 -16.43 7.08 14.41
N TRP A 23 -15.22 7.57 14.71
CA TRP A 23 -14.89 9.00 14.63
C TRP A 23 -14.74 9.48 13.19
N ILE A 24 -14.35 8.57 12.29
CA ILE A 24 -14.30 8.80 10.84
C ILE A 24 -14.88 7.58 10.11
N ASP A 25 -15.36 7.79 8.88
CA ASP A 25 -16.07 6.76 8.11
C ASP A 25 -15.13 5.71 7.48
N PHE A 26 -13.94 6.12 7.05
CA PHE A 26 -12.96 5.25 6.40
C PHE A 26 -11.54 5.85 6.46
N LEU A 27 -10.53 5.02 6.19
CA LEU A 27 -9.15 5.45 5.96
C LEU A 27 -8.65 4.91 4.62
N LEU A 28 -7.59 5.51 4.07
CA LEU A 28 -6.90 4.94 2.91
C LEU A 28 -5.91 3.87 3.37
N MET A 29 -6.10 2.64 2.91
CA MET A 29 -5.27 1.50 3.28
C MET A 29 -5.12 0.53 2.09
N PRO A 30 -3.97 -0.14 1.92
CA PRO A 30 -3.86 -1.22 0.94
C PRO A 30 -4.79 -2.39 1.28
N PHE A 31 -5.26 -3.10 0.25
CA PHE A 31 -5.95 -4.37 0.41
C PHE A 31 -5.02 -5.42 1.03
N ASN A 32 -5.52 -6.19 2.00
CA ASN A 32 -4.76 -7.30 2.57
C ASN A 32 -4.90 -8.56 1.72
N SER A 33 -3.96 -9.49 1.94
CA SER A 33 -3.95 -10.81 1.29
C SER A 33 -4.97 -11.81 1.85
N THR A 34 -5.82 -11.38 2.78
CA THR A 34 -6.92 -12.19 3.33
C THR A 34 -8.01 -12.41 2.27
N PRO A 35 -8.80 -13.49 2.34
CA PRO A 35 -9.82 -13.79 1.32
C PRO A 35 -10.85 -12.68 1.11
N ASP A 36 -11.20 -11.94 2.16
CA ASP A 36 -12.10 -10.80 2.14
C ASP A 36 -11.35 -9.45 2.13
N GLN A 37 -10.02 -9.49 2.03
CA GLN A 37 -9.10 -8.36 2.06
C GLN A 37 -9.17 -7.52 3.35
N SER A 38 -9.79 -8.06 4.41
CA SER A 38 -9.90 -7.41 5.70
C SER A 38 -8.56 -7.28 6.42
N PHE A 39 -8.47 -6.28 7.29
CA PHE A 39 -7.40 -6.11 8.26
C PHE A 39 -7.93 -6.47 9.65
N THR A 40 -7.15 -7.21 10.43
CA THR A 40 -7.48 -7.49 11.83
C THR A 40 -6.25 -7.33 12.72
N MET A 41 -6.40 -6.60 13.83
CA MET A 41 -5.39 -6.47 14.89
C MET A 41 -6.06 -6.13 16.22
N ASP A 42 -5.82 -6.96 17.23
CA ASP A 42 -6.50 -6.90 18.53
C ASP A 42 -8.04 -6.84 18.37
N LYS A 43 -8.64 -5.69 18.72
CA LYS A 43 -10.08 -5.42 18.64
C LYS A 43 -10.49 -4.68 17.37
N ILE A 44 -9.54 -4.35 16.49
CA ILE A 44 -9.77 -3.61 15.25
C ILE A 44 -10.03 -4.61 14.13
N HIS A 45 -11.16 -4.47 13.46
CA HIS A 45 -11.49 -5.21 12.24
C HIS A 45 -11.96 -4.22 11.17
N LEU A 46 -11.16 -4.06 10.10
CA LEU A 46 -11.45 -3.16 8.99
C LEU A 46 -11.72 -3.97 7.74
N VAL A 47 -12.81 -3.65 7.05
CA VAL A 47 -13.19 -4.26 5.78
C VAL A 47 -13.12 -3.23 4.66
N PRO A 48 -12.74 -3.63 3.43
CA PRO A 48 -12.74 -2.71 2.31
C PRO A 48 -14.14 -2.22 1.97
N VAL A 49 -14.24 -0.97 1.51
CA VAL A 49 -15.45 -0.49 0.85
C VAL A 49 -15.64 -1.25 -0.46
N LYS A 50 -16.80 -1.90 -0.63
CA LYS A 50 -17.04 -2.81 -1.76
C LYS A 50 -16.95 -2.09 -3.10
N SER A 51 -16.31 -2.75 -4.07
CA SER A 51 -16.28 -2.36 -5.49
C SER A 51 -15.69 -0.98 -5.79
N VAL A 52 -14.95 -0.36 -4.87
CA VAL A 52 -14.27 0.92 -5.08
C VAL A 52 -12.81 0.85 -4.64
N ALA A 53 -11.96 1.63 -5.30
CA ALA A 53 -10.55 1.75 -4.96
C ALA A 53 -10.04 3.17 -5.26
N ILE A 54 -8.89 3.50 -4.68
CA ILE A 54 -8.10 4.70 -4.99
C ILE A 54 -6.74 4.23 -5.50
N GLU A 55 -6.33 4.73 -6.67
CA GLU A 55 -5.02 4.45 -7.24
C GLU A 55 -4.01 5.50 -6.76
N LEU A 56 -2.98 5.07 -6.05
CA LEU A 56 -1.84 5.92 -5.69
C LEU A 56 -0.69 5.64 -6.65
N LYS A 57 -0.49 6.55 -7.62
CA LYS A 57 0.59 6.45 -8.62
C LYS A 57 1.93 6.83 -7.99
N ASP A 58 2.60 5.85 -7.41
CA ASP A 58 3.91 6.02 -6.80
C ASP A 58 4.80 4.78 -6.98
N SER A 59 6.05 4.87 -6.52
CA SER A 59 7.07 3.86 -6.69
C SER A 59 7.85 3.63 -5.38
N ARG A 60 8.14 2.36 -5.09
CA ARG A 60 8.89 1.99 -3.88
C ARG A 60 10.38 1.97 -4.17
N HIS A 61 11.14 2.55 -3.24
CA HIS A 61 12.59 2.66 -3.34
C HIS A 61 13.26 2.18 -2.06
N PHE A 62 14.47 1.63 -2.19
CA PHE A 62 15.33 1.37 -1.05
C PHE A 62 16.04 2.67 -0.67
N VAL A 63 15.89 3.08 0.59
CA VAL A 63 16.60 4.25 1.14
C VAL A 63 18.03 3.86 1.47
N ILE A 64 19.00 4.62 0.97
CA ILE A 64 20.43 4.34 1.14
C ILE A 64 21.13 5.62 1.60
N SER A 65 21.88 5.53 2.69
CA SER A 65 22.61 6.67 3.25
C SER A 65 23.66 7.20 2.28
N THR A 66 23.58 8.49 1.97
CA THR A 66 24.57 9.21 1.16
C THR A 66 25.85 9.51 1.94
N LYS A 67 25.79 9.50 3.28
CA LYS A 67 26.92 9.77 4.18
C LYS A 67 27.74 8.52 4.50
N HIS A 68 27.18 7.33 4.28
CA HIS A 68 27.89 6.08 4.56
C HIS A 68 29.05 5.89 3.56
N PRO A 69 30.25 5.48 4.00
CA PRO A 69 31.42 5.30 3.11
C PRO A 69 31.14 4.40 1.91
N HIS A 70 30.28 3.39 2.08
CA HIS A 70 29.89 2.46 1.03
C HIS A 70 28.52 2.75 0.39
N GLY A 71 27.88 3.90 0.69
CA GLY A 71 26.53 4.22 0.23
C GLY A 71 26.38 4.19 -1.29
N LYS A 72 27.34 4.78 -2.03
CA LYS A 72 27.35 4.75 -3.50
C LYS A 72 27.48 3.33 -4.06
N ILE A 73 28.30 2.49 -3.43
CA ILE A 73 28.51 1.09 -3.84
C ILE A 73 27.23 0.30 -3.60
N ALA A 74 26.60 0.44 -2.44
CA ALA A 74 25.33 -0.20 -2.10
C ALA A 74 24.22 0.22 -3.06
N PHE A 75 24.09 1.51 -3.37
CA PHE A 75 23.13 2.04 -4.33
C PHE A 75 23.29 1.40 -5.71
N LYS A 76 24.52 1.32 -6.21
CA LYS A 76 24.81 0.68 -7.51
C LYS A 76 24.46 -0.81 -7.49
N ALA A 77 24.87 -1.53 -6.46
CA ALA A 77 24.64 -2.96 -6.32
C ALA A 77 23.14 -3.30 -6.26
N ILE A 78 22.37 -2.56 -5.44
CA ILE A 78 20.92 -2.74 -5.30
C ILE A 78 20.22 -2.50 -6.65
N ASN A 79 20.56 -1.43 -7.37
CA ASN A 79 19.94 -1.15 -8.67
C ASN A 79 20.26 -2.21 -9.74
N ILE A 80 21.48 -2.76 -9.74
CA ILE A 80 21.83 -3.89 -10.61
C ILE A 80 20.96 -5.11 -10.29
N GLY A 81 20.82 -5.44 -9.01
CA GLY A 81 19.97 -6.55 -8.56
C GLY A 81 18.51 -6.35 -8.96
N LEU A 82 17.95 -5.18 -8.68
CA LEU A 82 16.56 -4.84 -9.04
C LEU A 82 16.32 -4.91 -10.54
N LYS A 83 17.27 -4.46 -11.38
CA LYS A 83 17.17 -4.58 -12.84
C LYS A 83 17.05 -6.05 -13.28
N LYS A 84 17.90 -6.93 -12.72
CA LYS A 84 17.84 -8.38 -13.00
C LYS A 84 16.53 -9.00 -12.54
N LEU A 85 16.07 -8.68 -11.33
CA LEU A 85 14.80 -9.20 -10.80
C LEU A 85 13.59 -8.74 -11.64
N ARG A 86 13.61 -7.50 -12.15
CA ARG A 86 12.58 -6.99 -13.07
C ARG A 86 12.59 -7.74 -14.39
N SER A 87 13.74 -7.91 -15.04
CA SER A 87 13.82 -8.63 -16.31
C SER A 87 13.40 -10.10 -16.19
N GLN A 88 13.55 -10.69 -15.00
CA GLN A 88 13.13 -12.05 -14.68
C GLN A 88 11.67 -12.15 -14.18
N HIS A 89 10.91 -11.05 -14.15
CA HIS A 89 9.54 -10.98 -13.61
C HIS A 89 9.39 -11.41 -12.13
N ARG A 90 10.50 -11.55 -11.39
CA ARG A 90 10.50 -12.05 -10.00
C ARG A 90 9.82 -11.10 -9.02
N ILE A 91 9.92 -9.79 -9.28
CA ILE A 91 9.25 -8.78 -8.44
C ILE A 91 7.74 -8.90 -8.57
N VAL A 92 7.23 -8.99 -9.80
CA VAL A 92 5.80 -9.16 -10.08
C VAL A 92 5.31 -10.47 -9.46
N GLN A 93 6.03 -11.57 -9.67
CA GLN A 93 5.71 -12.85 -9.08
C GLN A 93 5.60 -12.79 -7.55
N ALA A 94 6.57 -12.15 -6.87
CA ALA A 94 6.55 -12.02 -5.42
C ALA A 94 5.34 -11.21 -4.91
N PHE A 95 5.00 -10.10 -5.58
CA PHE A 95 3.81 -9.33 -5.22
C PHE A 95 2.50 -10.09 -5.46
N THR A 96 2.41 -10.85 -6.57
CA THR A 96 1.25 -11.71 -6.84
C THR A 96 1.11 -12.78 -5.76
N GLN A 97 2.20 -13.45 -5.40
CA GLN A 97 2.20 -14.49 -4.36
C GLN A 97 1.88 -13.94 -2.96
N ALA A 98 2.27 -12.69 -2.69
CA ALA A 98 1.92 -11.98 -1.47
C ALA A 98 0.46 -11.46 -1.46
N GLY A 99 -0.33 -11.70 -2.51
CA GLY A 99 -1.70 -11.20 -2.59
C GLY A 99 -1.81 -9.67 -2.73
N PHE A 100 -0.74 -9.00 -3.17
CA PHE A 100 -0.70 -7.53 -3.22
C PHE A 100 -1.52 -6.95 -4.38
N PHE A 101 -1.57 -7.63 -5.54
CA PHE A 101 -2.30 -7.13 -6.70
C PHE A 101 -3.79 -7.41 -6.59
N VAL A 102 -4.60 -6.39 -6.89
CA VAL A 102 -6.06 -6.50 -7.01
C VAL A 102 -6.45 -6.42 -8.48
N SER A 103 -7.39 -7.27 -8.88
CA SER A 103 -7.98 -7.31 -10.22
C SER A 103 -8.71 -5.99 -10.52
N PRO A 104 -8.25 -5.16 -11.47
CA PRO A 104 -8.86 -3.86 -11.76
C PRO A 104 -10.31 -3.96 -12.26
N ASP A 105 -10.66 -5.07 -12.91
CA ASP A 105 -12.01 -5.39 -13.38
C ASP A 105 -13.03 -5.56 -12.25
N LYS A 106 -12.59 -5.73 -11.00
CA LYS A 106 -13.46 -5.94 -9.83
C LYS A 106 -13.74 -4.66 -9.03
N VAL A 107 -13.07 -3.55 -9.35
CA VAL A 107 -13.16 -2.30 -8.58
C VAL A 107 -13.27 -1.09 -9.49
N LYS A 108 -14.10 -0.12 -9.09
CA LYS A 108 -14.12 1.21 -9.70
C LYS A 108 -13.06 2.08 -9.04
N ILE A 109 -12.03 2.48 -9.79
CA ILE A 109 -11.05 3.44 -9.29
C ILE A 109 -11.66 4.85 -9.36
N LEU A 110 -11.75 5.53 -8.21
CA LEU A 110 -12.48 6.81 -8.10
C LEU A 110 -11.65 8.03 -8.54
N ASN A 111 -10.33 7.88 -8.64
CA ASN A 111 -9.40 8.95 -9.01
C ASN A 111 -8.68 8.69 -10.36
N LEU A 112 -9.29 7.86 -11.22
CA LEU A 112 -8.94 7.83 -12.64
C LEU A 112 -9.60 9.04 -13.31
N ASN A 113 -8.78 9.97 -13.80
CA ASN A 113 -9.23 11.04 -14.70
C ASN A 113 -9.67 10.47 -16.05
#